data_AF-A0A1B6E1V6-F1
#
_entry.id   AF-A0A1B6E1V6-F1
#
_cell.length_a   1.000
_cell.length_b   1.000
_cell.length_c   1.000
_cell.angle_alpha   90.00
_cell.angle_beta   90.00
_cell.angle_gamma   90.00
#
_symmetry.space_group_name_H-M   'P 1'
#
loop_
_entity.id
_entity.type
_entity.pdbx_description
1 polymer ?
#
loop_
_entity_poly.entity_id
_entity_poly.type
_entity_poly.pdbx_seq_one_letter_code
_entity_poly.pdbx_strand_id
1 'polypeptide(L)'
;MHYLEETRPHRSLMPQDMHKRAKVREICEVIASGIQPLQNLTVLIYVGEEKKKEWAQHWINRGLRAVEKLLSSSAGKYCVGDDLSLADCCLIPQVFNARRTSYNLFGKRSFT
;
A
#
# COMPACT_ATOMS: atom_id res chain seq x y z
N MET A 1 -11.17 -5.10 -7.84
CA MET A 1 -10.03 -5.85 -8.40
C MET A 1 -10.38 -7.31 -8.65
N HIS A 2 -10.92 -8.05 -7.67
CA HIS A 2 -11.28 -9.47 -7.84
C HIS A 2 -12.25 -9.76 -9.00
N TYR A 3 -13.28 -8.95 -9.21
CA TYR A 3 -14.15 -9.10 -10.37
C TYR A 3 -13.39 -9.07 -11.72
N LEU A 4 -12.40 -8.18 -11.86
CA LEU A 4 -11.60 -8.11 -13.09
C LEU A 4 -10.68 -9.32 -13.24
N GLU A 5 -10.12 -9.79 -12.12
CA GLU A 5 -9.30 -11.01 -12.07
C GLU A 5 -10.09 -12.25 -12.51
N GLU A 6 -11.35 -12.36 -12.09
CA GLU A 6 -12.23 -13.48 -12.43
C GLU A 6 -12.78 -13.40 -13.87
N THR A 7 -13.02 -12.19 -14.39
CA THR A 7 -13.67 -12.00 -15.69
C THR A 7 -12.70 -11.75 -16.85
N ARG A 8 -11.41 -11.49 -16.59
CA ARG A 8 -10.38 -11.19 -17.62
C ARG A 8 -9.09 -11.99 -17.38
N PRO A 9 -9.13 -13.32 -17.53
CA PRO A 9 -8.05 -14.21 -17.08
C PRO A 9 -6.74 -14.10 -17.88
N HIS A 10 -6.76 -13.59 -19.11
CA HIS A 10 -5.57 -13.54 -19.98
C HIS A 10 -4.48 -12.56 -19.51
N ARG A 11 -4.77 -11.71 -18.52
CA ARG A 11 -3.80 -10.79 -17.89
C ARG A 11 -4.00 -10.77 -16.37
N SER A 12 -3.92 -11.96 -15.78
CA SER A 12 -4.06 -12.14 -14.34
C SER A 12 -3.01 -11.32 -13.57
N LEU A 13 -3.46 -10.63 -12.52
CA LEU A 13 -2.60 -9.92 -11.55
C LEU A 13 -2.46 -10.73 -10.25
N MET A 14 -2.76 -12.02 -10.32
CA MET A 14 -2.60 -12.94 -9.22
C MET A 14 -1.76 -14.14 -9.66
N PRO A 15 -0.74 -14.52 -8.89
CA PRO A 15 0.05 -15.71 -9.21
C PRO A 15 -0.82 -16.98 -9.20
N GLN A 16 -0.36 -18.03 -9.87
CA GLN A 16 -1.01 -19.35 -9.83
C GLN A 16 -0.74 -20.06 -8.50
N ASP A 17 0.47 -19.92 -7.96
CA ASP A 17 0.87 -20.52 -6.68
C ASP A 17 0.03 -19.96 -5.51
N MET A 18 -0.58 -20.86 -4.74
CA MET A 18 -1.51 -20.50 -3.67
C MET A 18 -0.85 -19.73 -2.53
N HIS A 19 0.41 -20.02 -2.21
CA HIS A 19 1.13 -19.30 -1.15
C HIS A 19 1.45 -17.86 -1.58
N LYS A 20 1.91 -17.67 -2.82
CA LYS A 20 2.12 -16.34 -3.40
C LYS A 20 0.80 -15.56 -3.50
N ARG A 21 -0.32 -16.22 -3.83
CA ARG A 21 -1.66 -15.57 -3.83
C ARG A 21 -2.05 -15.07 -2.45
N ALA A 22 -1.80 -15.86 -1.41
CA ALA A 22 -2.05 -15.44 -0.03
C ALA A 22 -1.19 -14.22 0.33
N LYS A 23 0.08 -14.20 -0.08
CA LYS A 23 0.98 -13.07 0.14
C LYS A 23 0.54 -11.79 -0.58
N VAL A 24 0.08 -11.89 -1.83
CA VAL A 24 -0.50 -10.75 -2.56
C VAL A 24 -1.70 -10.17 -1.79
N ARG A 25 -2.62 -11.03 -1.34
CA ARG A 25 -3.80 -10.61 -0.57
C ARG A 25 -3.40 -9.98 0.76
N GLU A 26 -2.43 -10.54 1.48
CA GLU A 26 -1.93 -10.01 2.73
C GLU A 26 -1.40 -8.58 2.56
N ILE A 27 -0.58 -8.32 1.54
CA ILE A 27 -0.06 -6.98 1.25
C ILE A 27 -1.19 -6.03 0.87
N CYS A 28 -2.13 -6.48 0.00
CA CYS A 28 -3.31 -5.70 -0.35
C CYS A 28 -4.12 -5.29 0.88
N GLU A 29 -4.40 -6.20 1.80
CA GLU A 29 -5.21 -5.93 3.00
C GLU A 29 -4.48 -5.05 4.01
N VAL A 30 -3.16 -5.24 4.21
CA VAL A 30 -2.36 -4.33 5.04
C VAL A 30 -2.48 -2.90 4.52
N ILE A 31 -2.44 -2.69 3.20
CA ILE A 31 -2.56 -1.36 2.61
C ILE A 31 -4.00 -0.84 2.61
N ALA A 32 -4.91 -1.58 1.98
CA ALA A 32 -6.28 -1.15 1.69
C ALA A 32 -7.18 -1.10 2.93
N SER A 33 -6.91 -1.95 3.92
CA SER A 33 -7.68 -2.03 5.16
C SER A 33 -6.89 -1.47 6.35
N GLY A 34 -5.57 -1.74 6.41
CA GLY A 34 -4.72 -1.36 7.54
C GLY A 34 -4.08 0.03 7.48
N ILE A 35 -4.04 0.68 6.30
CA ILE A 35 -3.44 2.02 6.13
C ILE A 35 -4.46 3.00 5.58
N GLN A 36 -5.01 2.72 4.40
CA GLN A 36 -5.78 3.69 3.61
C GLN A 36 -6.97 4.29 4.36
N PRO A 37 -7.80 3.50 5.08
CA PRO A 37 -8.99 4.04 5.73
C PRO A 37 -8.64 5.03 6.85
N LEU A 38 -7.50 4.83 7.53
CA LEU A 38 -7.07 5.67 8.65
C LEU A 38 -6.56 7.03 8.19
N GLN A 39 -6.08 7.14 6.96
CA GLN A 39 -5.65 8.40 6.34
C GLN A 39 -6.67 8.96 5.34
N ASN A 40 -7.85 8.33 5.22
CA ASN A 40 -8.91 8.80 4.35
C ASN A 40 -9.32 10.25 4.70
N LEU A 41 -9.66 11.05 3.68
CA LEU A 41 -10.03 12.46 3.83
C LEU A 41 -11.09 12.68 4.91
N THR A 42 -12.16 11.86 4.95
CA THR A 42 -13.23 12.01 5.94
C THR A 42 -12.73 11.79 7.37
N VAL A 43 -11.83 10.82 7.57
CA VAL A 43 -11.18 10.59 8.87
C VAL A 43 -10.27 11.74 9.23
N LEU A 44 -9.49 12.26 8.29
CA LEU A 44 -8.60 13.40 8.54
C LEU A 44 -9.35 14.69 8.87
N ILE A 45 -10.51 14.93 8.26
CA ILE A 45 -11.39 16.05 8.61
C ILE A 45 -11.88 15.90 10.06
N TYR A 46 -12.29 14.68 10.46
CA TYR A 46 -12.75 14.41 11.82
C TYR A 46 -11.64 14.57 12.87
N VAL A 47 -10.41 14.15 12.55
CA VAL A 47 -9.23 14.32 13.43
C VAL A 47 -8.87 15.79 13.64
N GLY A 48 -9.21 16.66 12.70
CA GLY A 48 -8.98 18.11 12.78
C GLY A 48 -7.61 18.56 12.24
N GLU A 49 -7.54 19.82 11.81
CA GLU A 49 -6.40 20.39 11.09
C GLU A 49 -5.07 20.29 11.85
N GLU A 50 -5.09 20.46 13.17
CA GLU A 50 -3.88 20.44 14.01
C GLU A 50 -3.24 19.05 14.07
N LYS A 51 -4.06 17.99 14.10
CA LYS A 51 -3.61 16.61 14.34
C LYS A 51 -3.57 15.73 13.09
N LYS A 52 -4.26 16.11 12.01
CA LYS A 52 -4.40 15.25 10.82
C LYS A 52 -3.07 14.84 10.20
N LYS A 53 -2.05 15.70 10.23
CA LYS A 53 -0.73 15.40 9.66
C LYS A 53 -0.01 14.34 10.48
N GLU A 54 0.08 14.53 11.79
CA GLU A 54 0.70 13.57 12.70
C GLU A 54 -0.03 12.22 12.66
N TRP A 55 -1.36 12.26 12.67
CA TRP A 55 -2.21 11.08 12.55
C TRP A 55 -1.93 10.30 11.27
N ALA A 56 -1.95 10.97 10.11
CA ALA A 56 -1.67 10.32 8.82
C ALA A 56 -0.25 9.73 8.80
N GLN A 57 0.75 10.50 9.25
CA GLN A 57 2.14 10.03 9.30
C GLN A 57 2.31 8.82 10.20
N HIS A 58 1.67 8.80 11.38
CA HIS A 58 1.73 7.67 12.30
C HIS A 58 1.24 6.38 11.62
N TRP A 59 0.02 6.40 11.07
CA TRP A 59 -0.58 5.19 10.48
C TRP A 59 0.11 4.76 9.18
N ILE A 60 0.53 5.72 8.35
CA ILE A 60 1.32 5.44 7.14
C ILE A 60 2.66 4.79 7.50
N ASN A 61 3.41 5.36 8.45
CA ASN A 61 4.72 4.83 8.84
C ASN A 61 4.59 3.44 9.50
N ARG A 62 3.61 3.25 10.39
CA ARG A 62 3.35 1.96 11.02
C ARG A 62 3.03 0.89 9.98
N GLY A 63 2.15 1.19 9.04
CA GLY A 63 1.74 0.22 8.02
C GLY A 63 2.81 -0.04 6.97
N LEU A 64 3.53 0.99 6.49
CA LEU A 64 4.61 0.78 5.52
C LEU A 64 5.78 -0.02 6.11
N ARG A 65 6.07 0.09 7.41
CA ARG A 65 7.02 -0.81 8.09
C ARG A 65 6.55 -2.27 8.07
N ALA A 66 5.25 -2.51 8.20
CA ALA A 66 4.69 -3.85 8.09
C ALA A 66 4.79 -4.38 6.66
N VAL A 67 4.48 -3.55 5.66
CA VAL A 67 4.66 -3.87 4.24
C VAL A 67 6.12 -4.19 3.93
N GLU A 68 7.08 -3.37 4.37
CA GLU A 68 8.52 -3.60 4.18
C GLU A 68 8.95 -4.99 4.69
N LYS A 69 8.46 -5.40 5.86
CA LYS A 69 8.71 -6.72 6.42
C LYS A 69 8.10 -7.85 5.60
N LEU A 70 6.94 -7.64 4.98
CA LEU A 70 6.35 -8.63 4.07
C LEU A 70 7.20 -8.75 2.80
N LEU A 71 7.59 -7.61 2.22
CA LEU A 71 8.41 -7.51 1.01
C LEU A 71 9.75 -8.21 1.18
N SER A 72 10.39 -8.14 2.35
CA SER A 72 11.67 -8.83 2.60
C SER A 72 11.62 -10.35 2.40
N SER A 73 10.43 -10.95 2.39
CA SER A 73 10.22 -12.38 2.20
C SER A 73 9.45 -12.74 0.93
N SER A 74 8.90 -11.76 0.21
CA SER A 74 8.02 -11.99 -0.94
C SER A 74 8.49 -11.35 -2.24
N ALA A 75 9.23 -10.25 -2.14
CA ALA A 75 9.58 -9.45 -3.30
C ALA A 75 10.67 -10.11 -4.15
N GLY A 76 10.50 -10.01 -5.47
CA GLY A 76 11.57 -10.16 -6.45
C GLY A 76 11.79 -8.80 -7.09
N LYS A 77 11.48 -8.69 -8.39
CA LYS A 77 11.38 -7.40 -9.09
C LYS A 77 10.20 -6.53 -8.62
N TYR A 78 9.09 -7.16 -8.19
CA TYR A 78 7.86 -6.50 -7.75
C TYR A 78 7.45 -6.98 -6.35
N CYS A 79 6.27 -6.58 -5.85
CA CYS A 79 5.85 -6.88 -4.48
C CYS A 79 5.84 -8.38 -4.15
N VAL A 80 5.50 -9.23 -5.12
CA VAL A 80 5.50 -10.69 -4.98
C VAL A 80 6.13 -11.34 -6.21
N GLY A 81 7.40 -11.74 -6.09
CA GLY A 81 8.17 -12.30 -7.20
C GLY A 81 8.49 -11.28 -8.30
N ASP A 82 8.54 -11.75 -9.54
CA ASP A 82 9.06 -10.97 -10.68
C ASP A 82 8.00 -10.48 -11.67
N ASP A 83 6.72 -10.78 -11.40
CA ASP A 83 5.56 -10.33 -12.18
C ASP A 83 4.72 -9.31 -11.40
N LEU A 84 4.07 -8.38 -12.11
CA LEU A 84 3.15 -7.43 -11.50
C LEU A 84 1.94 -8.14 -10.90
N SER A 85 1.51 -7.67 -9.74
CA SER A 85 0.37 -8.23 -9.01
C SER A 85 -0.56 -7.14 -8.47
N LEU A 86 -1.70 -7.56 -7.90
CA LEU A 86 -2.60 -6.64 -7.19
C LEU A 86 -1.92 -5.90 -6.03
N ALA A 87 -0.86 -6.48 -5.43
CA ALA A 87 -0.11 -5.83 -4.36
C ALA A 87 0.57 -4.56 -4.86
N ASP A 88 1.12 -4.58 -6.08
CA ASP A 88 1.75 -3.42 -6.72
C ASP A 88 0.72 -2.32 -7.01
N CYS A 89 -0.49 -2.71 -7.43
CA CYS A 89 -1.61 -1.79 -7.64
C CYS A 89 -2.04 -1.07 -6.34
N CYS A 90 -1.87 -1.70 -5.17
CA CYS A 90 -2.10 -1.08 -3.87
C CYS A 90 -0.90 -0.25 -3.39
N LEU A 91 0.33 -0.73 -3.61
CA LEU A 91 1.53 -0.12 -3.09
C LEU A 91 1.81 1.25 -3.74
N ILE A 92 1.70 1.36 -5.06
CA ILE A 92 2.06 2.58 -5.79
C ILE A 92 1.24 3.81 -5.31
N PRO A 93 -0.10 3.76 -5.24
CA PRO A 93 -0.88 4.88 -4.70
C PRO A 93 -0.57 5.17 -3.23
N GLN A 94 -0.27 4.13 -2.43
CA GLN A 94 0.02 4.32 -1.01
C GLN A 94 1.39 4.99 -0.78
N VAL A 95 2.41 4.65 -1.58
CA VAL A 95 3.71 5.34 -1.56
C VAL A 95 3.55 6.80 -2.02
N PHE A 96 2.72 7.05 -3.03
CA PHE A 96 2.39 8.43 -3.42
C PHE A 96 1.75 9.21 -2.27
N ASN A 97 0.77 8.63 -1.57
CA ASN A 97 0.15 9.25 -0.40
C ASN A 97 1.15 9.50 0.74
N ALA A 98 2.06 8.56 1.00
CA ALA A 98 3.12 8.74 1.97
C ALA A 98 4.02 9.92 1.62
N ARG A 99 4.45 10.01 0.35
CA ARG A 99 5.21 11.16 -0.15
C ARG A 99 4.42 12.45 0.03
N ARG A 100 3.17 12.51 -0.42
CA ARG A 100 2.32 13.70 -0.29
C ARG A 100 2.15 14.19 1.15
N THR A 101 1.97 13.28 2.10
CA THR A 101 1.83 13.62 3.53
C THR A 101 3.16 14.07 4.14
N SER A 102 4.28 13.53 3.68
CA SER A 102 5.63 14.01 4.03
C SER A 102 5.96 15.37 3.39
N TYR A 103 5.44 15.63 2.19
CA TYR A 103 5.75 16.82 1.36
C TYR A 103 5.01 18.10 1.76
N ASN A 104 4.30 18.14 2.89
CA ASN A 104 3.92 19.41 3.52
C ASN A 104 5.01 19.92 4.50
N LEU A 105 6.23 19.89 3.98
CA LEU A 105 7.46 20.58 4.40
C LEU A 105 8.29 20.65 3.10
N PHE A 106 8.26 21.78 2.40
CA PHE A 106 9.35 22.11 1.48
C PHE A 106 10.64 22.09 2.30
N GLY A 107 11.33 20.95 2.31
CA GLY A 107 12.54 20.75 3.09
C GLY A 107 12.69 19.35 3.70
N LYS A 108 12.83 18.32 2.85
CA LYS A 108 13.91 17.29 2.88
C LYS A 108 13.43 15.96 2.26
N ARG A 109 14.25 15.51 1.30
CA ARG A 109 14.25 14.18 0.64
C ARG A 109 14.29 13.06 1.71
N SER A 110 13.85 11.82 1.50
CA SER A 110 14.13 10.94 0.36
C SER A 110 13.09 9.81 0.26
N PHE A 111 12.68 9.53 -0.98
CA PHE A 111 12.45 8.17 -1.49
C PHE A 111 12.82 8.22 -2.97
N THR A 112 14.12 8.17 -3.24
CA THR A 112 14.71 7.73 -4.50
C THR A 112 15.51 6.48 -4.17
#